data_AF-A0A1Y1YB88-F1
#
_entry.id   AF-A0A1Y1YB88-F1
#
_cell.length_a   1.000
_cell.length_b   1.000
_cell.length_c   1.000
_cell.angle_alpha   90.00
_cell.angle_beta   90.00
_cell.angle_gamma   90.00
#
_symmetry.space_group_name_H-M   'P 1'
#
loop_
_entity.id
_entity.type
_entity.pdbx_description
1 polymer ?
#
loop_
_entity_poly.entity_id
_entity_poly.type
_entity_poly.pdbx_seq_one_letter_code
_entity_poly.pdbx_strand_id
1 'polypeptide(L)' 'MARGQQKIQAREKAQKLAEAKAGGKSQIGARAAGLKAICQICKNPCANYKTLVQHMGAKHPKEPVPSEESLGLQ' A
#
# COMPACT_ATOMS: atom_id res chain seq x y z
N MET A 1 -47.75 -9.13 0.07
CA MET A 1 -46.81 -9.12 -1.07
C MET A 1 -45.88 -7.89 -1.13
N ALA A 2 -45.94 -6.91 -0.20
CA ALA A 2 -45.10 -5.69 -0.24
C ALA A 2 -43.62 -5.88 0.17
N ARG A 3 -43.35 -6.81 1.10
CA ARG A 3 -41.99 -7.07 1.63
C ARG A 3 -41.03 -7.67 0.58
N GLY A 4 -41.57 -8.40 -0.40
CA GLY A 4 -40.79 -9.00 -1.48
C GLY A 4 -40.26 -7.97 -2.48
N GLN A 5 -41.12 -7.04 -2.91
CA GLN A 5 -40.70 -5.96 -3.82
C GLN A 5 -39.68 -5.02 -3.18
N GLN A 6 -39.88 -4.66 -1.90
CA GLN A 6 -38.90 -3.86 -1.16
C GLN A 6 -37.54 -4.55 -1.06
N LYS A 7 -37.51 -5.88 -0.86
CA LYS A 7 -36.26 -6.67 -0.83
C LYS A 7 -35.56 -6.68 -2.19
N ILE A 8 -36.32 -6.78 -3.28
CA ILE A 8 -35.77 -6.76 -4.65
C ILE A 8 -35.19 -5.38 -4.97
N GLN A 9 -35.93 -4.31 -4.68
CA GLN A 9 -35.46 -2.93 -4.89
C GLN A 9 -34.22 -2.61 -4.05
N ALA A 10 -34.16 -3.09 -2.80
CA ALA A 10 -32.99 -2.91 -1.94
C ALA A 10 -31.75 -3.63 -2.50
N ARG A 11 -31.93 -4.85 -3.03
CA ARG A 11 -30.83 -5.62 -3.67
C ARG A 11 -30.33 -4.93 -4.93
N GLU A 12 -31.22 -4.44 -5.78
CA GLU A 12 -30.84 -3.77 -7.03
C GLU A 12 -30.09 -2.46 -6.78
N LYS A 13 -30.52 -1.67 -5.77
CA LYS A 13 -29.79 -0.47 -5.34
C LYS A 13 -28.40 -0.80 -4.79
N ALA A 14 -28.30 -1.86 -3.97
CA ALA A 14 -27.02 -2.29 -3.42
C ALA A 14 -26.05 -2.78 -4.52
N GLN A 15 -26.56 -3.50 -5.53
CA GLN A 15 -25.77 -3.94 -6.67
C GLN A 15 -25.27 -2.75 -7.50
N LYS A 16 -26.13 -1.78 -7.84
CA LYS A 16 -25.71 -0.57 -8.58
C LYS A 16 -24.64 0.24 -7.83
N LEU A 17 -24.75 0.34 -6.51
CA LEU A 17 -23.74 1.01 -5.67
C LEU A 17 -22.43 0.22 -5.60
N ALA A 18 -22.49 -1.11 -5.58
CA ALA A 18 -21.32 -1.97 -5.61
C ALA A 18 -20.62 -1.93 -6.97
N GLU A 19 -21.37 -1.95 -8.07
CA GLU A 19 -20.88 -1.80 -9.44
C GLU A 19 -20.22 -0.43 -9.66
N ALA A 20 -20.83 0.65 -9.13
CA ALA A 20 -20.24 1.98 -9.15
C ALA A 20 -18.90 2.06 -8.36
N LYS A 21 -18.72 1.20 -7.36
CA LYS A 21 -17.50 1.11 -6.54
C LYS A 21 -16.52 0.02 -7.02
N ALA A 22 -16.95 -0.89 -7.88
CA ALA A 22 -16.15 -2.01 -8.37
C ALA A 22 -14.95 -1.58 -9.24
N GLY A 23 -14.95 -0.33 -9.72
CA GLY A 23 -13.84 0.30 -10.43
C GLY A 23 -12.80 1.01 -9.54
N GLY A 24 -12.95 0.98 -8.21
CA GLY A 24 -11.95 1.54 -7.31
C GLY A 24 -10.63 0.78 -7.43
N LYS A 25 -9.64 1.39 -8.10
CA LYS A 25 -8.30 0.80 -8.28
C LYS A 25 -7.76 0.36 -6.92
N SER A 26 -7.46 -0.92 -6.77
CA SER A 26 -6.91 -1.43 -5.52
C SER A 26 -5.58 -0.69 -5.24
N GLN A 27 -5.49 -0.04 -4.08
CA GLN A 27 -4.29 0.71 -3.66
C GLN A 27 -3.09 -0.21 -3.38
N ILE A 28 -3.21 -1.53 -3.60
CA ILE A 28 -2.17 -2.53 -3.35
C ILE A 28 -0.97 -2.28 -4.28
N GLY A 29 -1.20 -2.07 -5.57
CA GLY A 29 -0.13 -1.75 -6.52
C GLY A 29 0.54 -0.41 -6.23
N ALA A 30 -0.24 0.60 -5.84
CA ALA A 30 0.28 1.91 -5.44
C ALA A 30 1.15 1.85 -4.18
N ARG A 31 0.77 1.00 -3.21
CA ARG A 31 1.57 0.74 -2.00
C ARG A 31 2.91 0.08 -2.31
N ALA A 32 2.92 -0.90 -3.21
CA ALA A 32 4.16 -1.56 -3.64
C ALA A 32 5.09 -0.56 -4.37
N ALA A 33 4.54 0.28 -5.25
CA ALA A 33 5.31 1.31 -5.95
C ALA A 33 5.86 2.41 -5.03
N GLY A 34 5.24 2.64 -3.87
CA GLY A 34 5.70 3.60 -2.87
C GLY A 34 6.85 3.10 -1.99
N LEU A 35 7.10 1.80 -1.93
CA LEU A 35 8.11 1.18 -1.06
C LEU A 35 9.38 0.85 -1.85
N LYS A 36 10.08 1.90 -2.30
CA LYS A 36 11.22 1.78 -3.22
C LYS A 36 12.55 1.44 -2.54
N ALA A 37 12.73 1.82 -1.28
CA ALA A 37 14.00 1.64 -0.56
C ALA A 37 13.96 0.36 0.27
N ILE A 38 14.78 -0.64 -0.06
CA ILE A 38 14.81 -1.91 0.68
C ILE A 38 16.07 -1.95 1.55
N CYS A 39 15.92 -2.23 2.85
CA CYS A 39 17.07 -2.43 3.73
C CYS A 39 17.85 -3.70 3.34
N GLN A 40 19.17 -3.62 3.18
CA GLN A 40 20.00 -4.78 2.81
C GLN A 40 20.21 -5.78 3.98
N ILE A 41 20.11 -5.33 5.23
CA ILE A 41 20.36 -6.15 6.42
C ILE A 41 19.13 -6.99 6.76
N CYS A 42 17.97 -6.34 6.94
CA CYS A 42 16.74 -7.00 7.39
C CYS A 42 15.66 -7.11 6.31
N LYS A 43 15.92 -6.66 5.08
CA LYS A 43 14.99 -6.71 3.93
C LYS A 43 13.65 -5.99 4.16
N ASN A 44 13.61 -5.06 5.12
CA ASN A 44 12.41 -4.29 5.39
C ASN A 44 12.18 -3.23 4.29
N PRO A 45 11.00 -3.20 3.66
CA PRO A 45 10.66 -2.17 2.69
C PRO A 45 10.43 -0.83 3.41
N CYS A 46 11.10 0.20 2.92
CA CYS A 46 11.03 1.58 3.38
C CYS A 46 10.49 2.47 2.25
N ALA A 47 9.73 3.51 2.62
CA ALA A 47 9.07 4.38 1.66
C ALA A 47 10.06 5.26 0.88
N ASN A 48 11.12 5.71 1.56
CA ASN A 48 12.14 6.58 0.99
C ASN A 48 13.46 6.44 1.74
N TYR A 49 14.53 7.00 1.18
CA TYR A 49 15.87 6.93 1.77
C TYR A 49 15.93 7.55 3.18
N LYS A 50 15.23 8.65 3.43
CA LYS A 50 15.17 9.29 4.75
C LYS A 50 14.64 8.33 5.83
N THR A 51 13.57 7.58 5.52
CA THR A 51 13.06 6.54 6.43
C THR A 51 14.04 5.37 6.59
N LEU A 52 14.81 5.05 5.56
CA LEU A 52 15.86 4.03 5.65
C LEU A 52 17.00 4.48 6.57
N VAL A 53 17.46 5.73 6.48
CA VAL A 53 18.51 6.30 7.35
C VAL A 53 18.07 6.26 8.81
N GLN A 54 16.83 6.67 9.10
CA GLN A 54 16.26 6.58 10.45
C GLN A 54 16.14 5.13 10.93
N HIS A 55 15.74 4.22 10.04
CA HIS A 55 15.66 2.79 10.33
C HIS A 55 17.03 2.16 10.61
N MET A 56 18.07 2.53 9.85
CA MET A 56 19.45 2.10 10.08
C MET A 56 19.97 2.63 11.41
N GLY A 57 19.79 3.92 11.72
CA GLY A 57 20.24 4.49 13.00
C GLY A 57 19.57 3.87 14.23
N ALA A 58 18.30 3.46 14.12
CA ALA A 58 17.55 2.87 15.23
C ALA A 58 17.75 1.35 15.38
N LYS A 59 17.80 0.59 14.27
CA LYS A 59 17.85 -0.88 14.30
C LYS A 59 19.21 -1.47 13.98
N HIS A 60 20.06 -0.73 13.27
CA HIS A 60 21.38 -1.17 12.82
C HIS A 60 22.46 -0.12 13.15
N PRO A 61 22.57 0.32 14.43
CA PRO A 61 23.43 1.45 14.81
C PRO A 61 24.93 1.24 14.58
N LYS A 62 25.34 0.01 14.25
CA LYS A 62 26.73 -0.37 14.02
C LYS A 62 27.11 -0.46 12.55
N GLU A 63 26.14 -0.45 11.64
CA GLU A 63 26.38 -0.60 10.20
C GLU A 63 26.30 0.74 9.47
N PRO A 64 27.14 0.94 8.42
CA PRO A 64 27.10 2.15 7.63
C PRO A 64 25.79 2.22 6.83
N VAL A 65 25.21 3.42 6.77
CA VAL A 65 24.01 3.66 5.96
C VAL A 65 24.40 3.52 4.47
N PRO A 66 23.80 2.59 3.71
CA PRO A 66 24.10 2.41 2.29
C PRO A 66 23.71 3.67 1.50
N SER A 67 24.47 4.08 0.48
CA SER A 67 24.18 5.29 -0.31
C SER A 67 22.92 5.16 -1.17
N GLU A 68 22.26 6.27 -1.53
CA GLU A 68 21.08 6.27 -2.40
C GLU A 68 21.32 5.57 -3.75
N GLU A 69 22.53 5.68 -4.31
CA GLU A 69 22.94 5.01 -5.55
C GLU A 69 22.99 3.49 -5.40
N SER A 70 23.44 2.97 -4.25
CA SER A 70 23.52 1.53 -4.01
C SER A 70 22.14 0.86 -3.90
N LEU A 71 21.08 1.66 -3.74
CA LEU A 71 19.70 1.21 -3.64
C LEU A 71 18.90 1.42 -4.93
N GLY A 72 19.53 1.97 -5.97
CA GLY A 72 18.86 2.20 -7.26
C GLY A 72 17.70 3.19 -7.20
N LEU A 73 17.67 4.09 -6.20
CA LEU A 73 16.74 5.20 -6.17
C LEU A 73 17.31 6.36 -6.99
N GLN A 74 16.90 6.44 -8.26
CA GLN A 74 16.93 7.67 -9.06
C GLN A 74 15.53 8.31 -9.08
#